data_AF-A0A0B6ZY20-F1
#
_entry.id   AF-A0A0B6ZY20-F1
#
_cell.length_a   1.000
_cell.length_b   1.000
_cell.length_c   1.000
_cell.angle_alpha   90.00
_cell.angle_beta   90.00
_cell.angle_gamma   90.00
#
_symmetry.space_group_name_H-M   'P 1'
#
loop_
_entity.id
_entity.type
_entity.pdbx_description
1 polymer ?
#
loop_
_entity_poly.entity_id
_entity_poly.type
_entity_poly.pdbx_seq_one_letter_code
_entity_poly.pdbx_strand_id
1 'polypeptide(L)'
;MAIWEEDGQYYEALVEEVLEDGTCTVTYTGWNNSTVCPIWQLRTVDPTLKRGIKGDKVADAKKSKKDLIAEQREYKKKKALKKAQRMKQLDEEHEQDKNKWLDFNHKAFSKSSKGKVKKSIFATPDSVGGKVGVGTCGSGGKPMTSYQHQEKWKK
;
A
#
# COMPACT_ATOMS: atom_id res chain seq x y z
N MET A 1 -33.63 -9.03 20.04
CA MET A 1 -32.71 -10.08 20.55
C MET A 1 -33.55 -11.20 21.13
N ALA A 2 -33.17 -12.45 20.86
CA ALA A 2 -33.83 -13.66 21.34
C ALA A 2 -32.84 -14.54 22.13
N ILE A 3 -33.35 -15.40 23.01
CA ILE A 3 -32.54 -16.30 23.86
C ILE A 3 -32.24 -17.57 23.09
N TRP A 4 -30.95 -17.92 22.95
CA TRP A 4 -30.53 -19.19 22.39
C TRP A 4 -30.65 -20.30 23.42
N GLU A 5 -31.35 -21.38 23.11
CA GLU A 5 -31.72 -22.44 24.07
C GLU A 5 -30.54 -23.20 24.67
N GLU A 6 -29.47 -23.39 23.88
CA GLU A 6 -28.24 -24.10 24.27
C GLU A 6 -27.42 -23.35 25.34
N ASP A 7 -27.35 -22.02 25.25
CA ASP A 7 -26.49 -21.19 26.11
C ASP A 7 -27.29 -20.29 27.08
N GLY A 8 -28.59 -20.13 26.88
CA GLY A 8 -29.43 -19.17 27.61
C GLY A 8 -29.08 -17.69 27.36
N GLN A 9 -28.20 -17.40 26.40
CA GLN A 9 -27.69 -16.07 26.11
C GLN A 9 -28.55 -15.35 25.06
N TYR A 10 -28.62 -14.02 25.12
CA TYR A 10 -29.34 -13.21 24.14
C TYR A 10 -28.49 -12.93 22.90
N TYR A 11 -28.99 -13.33 21.73
CA TYR A 11 -28.38 -13.05 20.44
C TYR A 11 -29.25 -12.15 19.57
N GLU A 12 -28.61 -11.50 18.60
CA GLU A 12 -29.31 -10.73 17.59
C GLU A 12 -30.09 -11.68 16.67
N ALA A 13 -31.37 -11.35 16.47
CA ALA A 13 -32.31 -12.21 15.78
C ALA A 13 -33.41 -11.33 15.16
N LEU A 14 -33.91 -11.76 14.00
CA LEU A 14 -34.94 -11.09 13.20
C LEU A 14 -36.26 -11.84 13.38
N VAL A 15 -37.33 -11.11 13.72
CA VAL A 15 -38.67 -11.68 13.86
C VAL A 15 -39.27 -11.87 12.48
N GLU A 16 -39.59 -13.11 12.11
CA GLU A 16 -40.17 -13.45 10.81
C GLU A 16 -41.70 -13.45 10.87
N GLU A 17 -42.25 -14.13 11.88
CA GLU A 17 -43.69 -14.31 12.04
C GLU A 17 -44.07 -14.14 13.51
N VAL A 18 -45.20 -13.48 13.76
CA VAL A 18 -45.81 -13.35 15.09
C VAL A 18 -47.16 -14.05 15.04
N LEU A 19 -47.32 -15.09 15.85
CA LEU A 19 -48.56 -15.84 15.96
C LEU A 19 -49.52 -15.13 16.93
N GLU A 20 -50.82 -15.38 16.75
CA GLU A 20 -51.89 -14.80 17.56
C GLU A 20 -51.83 -15.23 19.04
N ASP A 21 -51.20 -16.37 19.30
CA ASP A 21 -50.99 -16.95 20.64
C ASP A 21 -49.89 -16.23 21.45
N GLY A 22 -49.28 -15.17 20.91
CA GLY A 22 -48.21 -14.40 21.58
C GLY A 22 -46.82 -15.04 21.46
N THR A 23 -46.66 -16.05 20.62
CA THR A 23 -45.38 -16.64 20.23
C THR A 23 -44.89 -16.03 18.92
N CYS A 24 -43.58 -16.01 18.72
CA CYS A 24 -42.97 -15.51 17.49
C CYS A 24 -41.82 -16.41 17.03
N THR A 25 -41.72 -16.55 15.71
CA THR A 25 -40.62 -17.26 15.04
C THR A 25 -39.52 -16.26 14.75
N VAL A 26 -38.32 -16.54 15.26
CA VAL A 26 -37.18 -15.62 15.19
C VAL A 26 -35.98 -16.33 14.59
N THR A 27 -35.31 -15.68 13.64
CA THR A 27 -34.12 -16.20 12.96
C THR A 27 -32.86 -15.46 13.40
N TYR A 28 -31.86 -16.18 13.93
CA TYR A 28 -30.62 -15.60 14.44
C TYR A 28 -29.73 -15.04 13.32
N THR A 29 -29.27 -13.80 13.49
CA THR A 29 -28.42 -13.14 12.50
C THR A 29 -27.03 -13.78 12.50
N GLY A 30 -26.62 -14.38 11.37
CA GLY A 30 -25.30 -14.97 11.18
C GLY A 30 -25.25 -16.49 11.18
N TRP A 31 -26.24 -17.16 11.77
CA TRP A 31 -26.32 -18.63 11.83
C TRP A 31 -27.52 -19.23 11.09
N ASN A 32 -28.46 -18.40 10.64
CA ASN A 32 -29.67 -18.82 9.90
C ASN A 32 -30.44 -19.96 10.60
N ASN A 33 -30.34 -20.00 11.93
CA ASN A 33 -31.08 -20.90 12.79
C ASN A 33 -32.35 -20.17 13.24
N SER A 34 -33.49 -20.85 13.17
CA SER A 34 -34.80 -20.29 13.51
C SER A 34 -35.35 -21.00 14.74
N THR A 35 -35.81 -20.24 15.72
CA THR A 35 -36.38 -20.76 16.96
C THR A 35 -37.69 -20.06 17.27
N VAL A 36 -38.61 -20.78 17.92
CA VAL A 36 -39.88 -20.22 18.39
C VAL A 36 -39.67 -19.73 19.81
N CYS A 37 -39.90 -18.45 20.05
CA CYS A 37 -39.82 -17.85 21.38
C CYS A 37 -41.06 -17.01 21.65
N PRO A 38 -41.51 -16.89 22.90
CA PRO A 38 -42.59 -15.99 23.25
C PRO A 38 -42.15 -14.52 23.19
N ILE A 39 -43.07 -13.64 22.84
CA ILE A 39 -42.77 -12.22 22.61
C ILE A 39 -42.21 -11.51 23.86
N TRP A 40 -42.63 -11.92 25.06
CA TRP A 40 -42.17 -11.32 26.33
C TRP A 40 -40.70 -11.63 26.66
N GLN A 41 -40.10 -12.64 26.04
CA GLN A 41 -38.68 -12.94 26.18
C GLN A 41 -37.80 -12.15 25.20
N LEU A 42 -38.40 -11.43 24.25
CA LEU A 42 -37.62 -10.62 23.31
C LEU A 42 -37.15 -9.32 23.95
N ARG A 43 -35.89 -8.96 23.66
CA ARG A 43 -35.33 -7.65 24.02
C ARG A 43 -35.22 -6.76 22.79
N THR A 44 -35.46 -5.46 22.97
CA THR A 44 -35.28 -4.46 21.92
C THR A 44 -33.81 -4.39 21.52
N VAL A 45 -33.56 -4.26 20.21
CA VAL A 45 -32.21 -3.97 19.70
C VAL A 45 -32.09 -2.46 19.68
N ASP A 46 -31.20 -1.90 20.50
CA ASP A 46 -30.92 -0.47 20.45
C ASP A 46 -30.16 -0.16 19.15
N PRO A 47 -30.73 0.62 18.21
CA PRO A 47 -30.09 0.93 16.93
C PRO A 47 -28.84 1.82 17.09
N THR A 48 -28.65 2.45 18.26
CA THR A 48 -27.45 3.22 18.59
C THR A 48 -26.28 2.33 19.03
N LEU A 49 -26.57 1.17 19.60
CA LEU A 49 -25.62 0.08 19.80
C LEU A 49 -25.55 -0.81 18.55
N LYS A 50 -25.14 -0.23 17.41
CA LYS A 50 -24.50 -1.03 16.35
C LYS A 50 -23.20 -1.59 16.91
N ARG A 51 -23.27 -2.69 17.65
CA ARG A 51 -22.13 -3.56 17.92
C ARG A 51 -21.84 -4.29 16.62
N GLY A 52 -21.20 -3.55 15.72
CA GLY A 52 -20.63 -4.12 14.51
C GLY A 52 -19.81 -5.34 14.88
N ILE A 53 -20.05 -6.41 14.16
CA ILE A 53 -19.23 -7.61 14.04
C ILE A 53 -17.74 -7.22 14.06
N LYS A 54 -17.13 -7.24 15.25
CA LYS A 54 -15.70 -7.42 15.56
C LYS A 54 -15.41 -7.06 17.01
N GLY A 55 -15.09 -8.08 17.79
CA GLY A 55 -14.00 -8.03 18.75
C GLY A 55 -14.26 -7.22 20.01
N ASP A 56 -14.64 -7.96 21.05
CA ASP A 56 -14.35 -7.71 22.45
C ASP A 56 -13.17 -6.73 22.69
N LYS A 57 -13.51 -5.50 23.06
CA LYS A 57 -12.66 -4.60 23.86
C LYS A 57 -13.56 -3.83 24.81
N VAL A 58 -13.99 -4.52 25.84
CA VAL A 58 -14.44 -3.89 27.07
C VAL A 58 -13.21 -3.25 27.73
N ALA A 59 -13.02 -1.96 27.50
CA ALA A 59 -12.14 -1.11 28.30
C ALA A 59 -12.77 0.28 28.37
N ASP A 60 -13.55 0.46 29.43
CA ASP A 60 -14.10 1.71 29.90
C ASP A 60 -12.97 2.72 30.18
N ALA A 61 -12.97 3.82 29.43
CA ALA A 61 -12.52 5.13 29.88
C ALA A 61 -12.87 6.11 28.76
N LYS A 62 -13.71 7.11 29.05
CA LYS A 62 -13.95 8.26 28.17
C LYS A 62 -12.63 9.00 27.98
N LYS A 63 -11.80 8.55 27.03
CA LYS A 63 -10.55 9.23 26.64
C LYS A 63 -10.89 10.68 26.33
N SER A 64 -10.18 11.62 26.96
CA SER A 64 -10.41 13.04 26.73
C SER A 64 -10.27 13.34 25.24
N LYS A 65 -11.00 14.34 24.72
CA LYS A 65 -10.88 14.80 23.33
C LYS A 65 -9.42 15.05 22.94
N LYS A 66 -8.59 15.44 23.91
CA LYS A 66 -7.13 15.64 23.77
C LYS A 66 -6.36 14.33 23.53
N ASP A 67 -6.73 13.25 24.19
CA ASP A 67 -6.07 11.94 24.07
C ASP A 67 -6.42 11.26 22.75
N LEU A 68 -7.67 11.39 22.30
CA LEU A 68 -8.09 10.94 20.97
C LEU A 68 -7.32 11.65 19.85
N ILE A 69 -7.06 12.95 19.99
CA ILE A 69 -6.27 13.72 19.01
C ILE A 69 -4.81 13.28 19.04
N ALA A 70 -4.24 12.99 20.22
CA ALA A 70 -2.87 12.50 20.36
C ALA A 70 -2.71 11.12 19.70
N GLU A 71 -3.62 10.18 19.97
CA GLU A 71 -3.62 8.84 19.41
C GLU A 71 -3.75 8.85 17.87
N GLN A 72 -4.59 9.74 17.33
CA GLN A 72 -4.67 9.93 15.87
C GLN A 72 -3.38 10.47 15.26
N ARG A 73 -2.68 11.39 15.95
CA ARG A 73 -1.39 11.93 15.48
C ARG A 73 -0.31 10.87 15.52
N GLU A 74 -0.23 10.07 16.58
CA GLU A 74 0.72 8.96 16.70
C GLU A 74 0.45 7.89 15.64
N TYR A 75 -0.81 7.54 15.41
CA TYR A 75 -1.20 6.61 14.35
C TYR A 75 -0.76 7.11 12.96
N LYS A 76 -1.00 8.40 12.65
CA LYS A 76 -0.56 9.01 11.39
C LYS A 76 0.97 9.01 11.26
N LYS A 77 1.70 9.33 12.33
CA LYS A 77 3.17 9.27 12.36
C LYS A 77 3.68 7.85 12.11
N LYS A 78 3.13 6.85 12.80
CA LYS A 78 3.51 5.43 12.62
C LYS A 78 3.23 4.94 11.19
N LYS A 79 2.10 5.35 10.60
CA LYS A 79 1.76 5.03 9.21
C LYS A 79 2.72 5.71 8.21
N ALA A 80 3.05 6.98 8.42
CA ALA A 80 4.01 7.71 7.60
C ALA A 80 5.41 7.09 7.68
N LEU A 81 5.87 6.76 8.88
CA LEU A 81 7.15 6.11 9.11
C LEU A 81 7.23 4.75 8.41
N LYS A 82 6.19 3.90 8.54
CA LYS A 82 6.13 2.61 7.87
C LYS A 82 6.14 2.75 6.33
N LYS A 83 5.47 3.77 5.79
CA LYS A 83 5.51 4.07 4.35
C LYS A 83 6.90 4.51 3.91
N ALA A 84 7.54 5.41 4.66
CA ALA A 84 8.90 5.88 4.38
C ALA A 84 9.92 4.73 4.42
N GLN A 85 9.82 3.83 5.41
CA GLN A 85 10.67 2.64 5.50
C GLN A 85 10.50 1.71 4.30
N ARG A 86 9.25 1.46 3.86
CA ARG A 86 9.00 0.64 2.67
C ARG A 86 9.61 1.26 1.41
N MET A 87 9.45 2.58 1.22
CA MET A 87 10.05 3.27 0.07
C MET A 87 11.57 3.19 0.12
N LYS A 88 12.17 3.42 1.29
CA LYS A 88 13.61 3.32 1.48
C LYS A 88 14.14 1.90 1.19
N GLN A 89 13.43 0.85 1.61
CA GLN A 89 13.81 -0.53 1.30
C GLN A 89 13.77 -0.82 -0.21
N LEU A 90 12.72 -0.36 -0.90
CA LEU A 90 12.64 -0.50 -2.36
C LEU A 90 13.78 0.26 -3.07
N ASP A 91 14.09 1.48 -2.63
CA ASP A 91 15.19 2.27 -3.20
C ASP A 91 16.56 1.59 -2.95
N GLU A 92 16.76 1.01 -1.77
CA GLU A 92 17.97 0.23 -1.44
C GLU A 92 18.06 -1.05 -2.28
N GLU A 93 16.96 -1.78 -2.51
CA GLU A 93 16.92 -2.95 -3.39
C GLU A 93 17.26 -2.57 -4.84
N HIS A 94 16.66 -1.50 -5.35
CA HIS A 94 16.98 -0.96 -6.68
C HIS A 94 18.45 -0.55 -6.80
N GLU A 95 19.02 0.08 -5.77
CA GLU A 95 20.43 0.47 -5.77
C GLU A 95 21.37 -0.73 -5.67
N GLN A 96 21.03 -1.75 -4.88
CA GLN A 96 21.78 -3.00 -4.84
C GLN A 96 21.79 -3.69 -6.20
N ASP A 97 20.66 -3.76 -6.89
CA ASP A 97 20.59 -4.39 -8.21
C ASP A 97 21.33 -3.55 -9.27
N LYS A 98 21.26 -2.22 -9.19
CA LYS A 98 22.11 -1.32 -9.99
C LYS A 98 23.60 -1.64 -9.75
N ASN A 99 24.02 -1.75 -8.50
CA ASN A 99 25.42 -2.00 -8.14
C ASN A 99 25.87 -3.41 -8.57
N LYS A 100 25.04 -4.45 -8.37
CA LYS A 100 25.31 -5.80 -8.88
C LYS A 100 25.48 -5.80 -10.40
N TRP A 101 24.63 -5.06 -11.12
CA TRP A 101 24.73 -4.95 -12.57
C TRP A 101 25.99 -4.19 -13.00
N LEU A 102 26.33 -3.10 -12.32
CA LEU A 102 27.58 -2.36 -12.56
C LEU A 102 28.82 -3.23 -12.31
N ASP A 103 28.82 -4.04 -11.26
CA ASP A 103 29.90 -4.97 -10.95
C ASP A 103 30.02 -6.08 -11.99
N PHE A 104 28.89 -6.65 -12.42
CA PHE A 104 28.85 -7.63 -13.51
C PHE A 104 29.42 -7.03 -14.80
N ASN A 105 28.97 -5.81 -15.13
CA ASN A 105 29.46 -5.05 -16.27
C ASN A 105 30.98 -4.83 -16.17
N HIS A 106 31.48 -4.31 -15.04
CA HIS A 106 32.90 -4.07 -14.84
C HIS A 106 33.75 -5.36 -14.96
N LYS A 107 33.25 -6.49 -14.43
CA LYS A 107 33.90 -7.81 -14.55
C LYS A 107 33.91 -8.33 -15.98
N ALA A 108 32.83 -8.14 -16.75
CA ALA A 108 32.77 -8.55 -18.15
C ALA A 108 33.68 -7.71 -19.06
N PHE A 109 33.73 -6.39 -18.85
CA PHE A 109 34.53 -5.47 -19.66
C PHE A 109 36.04 -5.53 -19.39
N SER A 110 36.45 -5.83 -18.15
CA SER A 110 37.86 -5.91 -17.76
C SER A 110 38.61 -7.13 -18.33
N LYS A 111 37.91 -8.24 -18.64
CA LYS A 111 38.55 -9.48 -19.13
C LYS A 111 38.72 -9.56 -20.65
N SER A 112 37.91 -8.87 -21.45
CA SER A 112 37.85 -9.11 -22.91
C SER A 112 37.75 -7.84 -23.80
N SER A 113 37.65 -6.63 -23.20
CA SER A 113 37.25 -5.43 -23.96
C SER A 113 38.17 -4.21 -23.81
N LYS A 114 39.50 -4.43 -23.72
CA LYS A 114 40.50 -3.35 -23.75
C LYS A 114 40.40 -2.60 -25.09
N GLY A 115 39.89 -1.37 -25.08
CA GLY A 115 39.74 -0.52 -26.27
C GLY A 115 38.30 -0.16 -26.67
N LYS A 116 37.27 -0.71 -26.00
CA LYS A 116 35.86 -0.33 -26.26
C LYS A 116 35.40 0.79 -25.33
N VAL A 117 34.61 1.72 -25.85
CA VAL A 117 34.06 2.87 -25.10
C VAL A 117 33.15 2.37 -23.97
N LYS A 118 33.47 2.74 -22.72
CA LYS A 118 32.84 2.20 -21.51
C LYS A 118 31.42 2.70 -21.22
N LYS A 119 30.98 3.81 -21.84
CA LYS A 119 29.68 4.45 -21.56
C LYS A 119 28.83 4.45 -22.83
N SER A 120 27.59 3.97 -22.71
CA SER A 120 26.59 4.02 -23.79
C SER A 120 26.23 5.47 -24.13
N ILE A 121 25.97 5.76 -25.41
CA ILE A 121 25.47 7.07 -25.88
C ILE A 121 24.06 7.39 -25.36
N PHE A 122 23.36 6.39 -24.79
CA PHE A 122 22.05 6.55 -24.16
C PHE A 122 22.12 6.53 -22.62
N ALA A 123 23.32 6.49 -22.04
CA ALA A 123 23.47 6.54 -20.60
C ALA A 123 23.01 7.91 -20.07
N THR A 124 22.19 7.90 -19.02
CA THR A 124 21.77 9.13 -18.35
C THR A 124 23.02 9.90 -17.89
N PRO A 125 23.15 11.18 -18.27
CA PRO A 125 24.28 12.00 -17.87
C PRO A 125 24.21 12.34 -16.38
N ASP A 126 25.37 12.40 -15.72
CA ASP A 126 25.48 12.75 -14.29
C ASP A 126 25.14 14.23 -14.00
N SER A 127 24.93 15.05 -15.03
CA SER A 127 24.56 16.47 -14.92
C SER A 127 23.05 16.66 -15.08
N VAL A 128 22.46 17.47 -14.21
CA VAL A 128 21.02 17.80 -14.15
C VAL A 128 20.46 18.32 -15.48
N GLY A 129 21.31 18.87 -16.37
CA GLY A 129 20.91 19.39 -17.69
C GLY A 129 21.23 18.50 -18.89
N GLY A 130 21.72 17.27 -18.69
CA GLY A 130 22.19 16.45 -19.81
C GLY A 130 21.04 15.76 -20.56
N LYS A 131 20.97 15.96 -21.87
CA LYS A 131 20.00 15.31 -22.76
C LYS A 131 20.58 14.01 -23.33
N VAL A 132 19.77 12.96 -23.38
CA VAL A 132 20.11 11.64 -23.96
C VAL A 132 19.45 11.48 -25.33
N GLY A 133 20.22 11.02 -26.31
CA GLY A 133 19.71 10.66 -27.64
C GLY A 133 19.88 11.73 -28.73
N VAL A 134 20.42 11.26 -29.85
CA VAL A 134 20.62 11.94 -31.16
C VAL A 134 21.67 13.06 -31.16
N GLY A 135 22.87 12.72 -31.63
CA GLY A 135 23.84 13.68 -32.19
C GLY A 135 25.03 14.05 -31.31
N THR A 136 25.12 13.61 -30.05
CA THR A 136 26.29 13.92 -29.21
C THR A 136 26.90 12.65 -28.64
N CYS A 137 28.10 12.27 -29.10
CA CYS A 137 28.87 11.17 -28.53
C CYS A 137 29.48 11.58 -27.17
N GLY A 138 28.65 11.99 -26.20
CA GLY A 138 29.12 12.46 -24.89
C GLY A 138 29.88 13.80 -24.92
N SER A 139 29.90 14.51 -26.06
CA SER A 139 30.46 15.85 -26.22
C SER A 139 29.35 16.90 -26.17
N GLY A 140 28.69 17.02 -25.02
CA GLY A 140 27.76 18.12 -24.79
C GLY A 140 28.44 19.47 -25.07
N GLY A 141 27.92 20.24 -26.03
CA GLY A 141 28.40 21.58 -26.35
C GLY A 141 29.48 21.69 -27.45
N LYS A 142 29.93 20.59 -28.07
CA LYS A 142 30.82 20.67 -29.26
C LYS A 142 29.98 20.69 -30.53
N PRO A 143 30.17 21.65 -31.46
CA PRO A 143 29.50 21.63 -32.75
C PRO A 143 29.94 20.40 -33.56
N MET A 144 29.04 19.83 -34.35
CA MET A 144 29.37 18.73 -35.27
C MET A 144 30.43 19.21 -36.28
N THR A 145 31.43 18.36 -36.54
CA THR A 145 32.64 18.58 -37.37
C THR A 145 32.63 19.86 -38.22
N SER A 146 33.53 20.81 -37.93
CA SER A 146 33.76 21.97 -38.79
C SER A 146 34.37 21.52 -40.13
N TYR A 147 33.77 21.94 -41.24
CA TYR A 147 34.29 21.70 -42.58
C TYR A 147 35.62 22.45 -42.76
N GLN A 148 36.71 21.71 -42.89
CA GLN A 148 38.01 22.26 -43.26
C GLN A 148 38.11 22.23 -44.80
N HIS A 149 38.07 23.41 -45.43
CA HIS A 149 38.25 23.53 -46.87
C HIS A 149 39.67 23.06 -47.21
N GLN A 150 39.80 21.92 -47.89
CA GLN A 150 41.08 21.49 -48.41
C GLN A 150 41.43 22.42 -49.57
N GLU A 151 42.49 23.22 -49.42
CA GLU A 151 42.97 24.05 -50.53
C GLU A 151 43.35 23.14 -51.70
N LYS A 152 42.73 23.41 -52.85
CA LYS A 152 42.95 22.64 -54.07
C LYS A 152 44.42 22.79 -54.46
N TRP A 153 45.12 21.65 -54.55
CA TRP A 153 46.51 21.59 -54.98
C TRP A 153 46.68 22.37 -56.28
N LYS A 154 47.46 23.44 -56.26
CA LYS A 154 47.81 24.19 -57.47
C LYS A 154 48.99 23.47 -58.13
N LYS A 155 48.80 23.13 -59.41
CA LYS A 155 49.75 22.43 -60.26
C LYS A 155 50.95 23.31 -60.57
#